data_AF-A0A183SW19-F1
#
_entry.id   AF-A0A183SW19-F1
#
_cell.length_a   1.000
_cell.length_b   1.000
_cell.length_c   1.000
_cell.angle_alpha   90.00
_cell.angle_beta   90.00
_cell.angle_gamma   90.00
#
_symmetry.space_group_name_H-M   'P 1'
#
loop_
_entity.id
_entity.type
_entity.pdbx_description
1 polymer ?
#
loop_
_entity_poly.entity_id
_entity_poly.type
_entity_poly.pdbx_seq_one_letter_code
_entity_poly.pdbx_strand_id
1 'polypeptide(L)'
;MESHKFASSFPLFLFPLLLLLLLLLPTSSPPHHHYHQQHNLIFTQVASLSSTSRSKFFENEVRRGAILKKQIEQKLVKMESLAPEDIKAGEREASFFADKLLEGYRSHRDLTNCIVHVDMDAFYAAVEMRDDPSLRLKPLASTSNYIARRYGVRAAMPGFLGRKLCPQLVIVPPDFAKYAAVSQKVREILAEYCLGGSAGMVTMSLDEAYLNITQHVAERATYPSERRTFWPRVAAKMPALVCRCQKSQLEKSEAGFEPSQSQPDRSEEDSQGALPLRAVGKDPDLAVCLHCGLLLRPGQRLFGTSVTEAVREMRFRVFCATQLTCSAGIAPNSLLAKIASDWNKPNGQHLVEPTVAAVDSFILGLPIRKVSTNWYELLVGLSDFLSSDYRSMKVTIGDVPTSLL
;
A
#
# COMPACT_ATOMS: atom_id res chain seq x y z
N MET A 1 -4.47 -11.84 53.79
CA MET A 1 -3.56 -12.56 52.89
C MET A 1 -4.42 -13.20 51.82
N GLU A 2 -4.54 -12.57 50.65
CA GLU A 2 -4.91 -13.22 49.39
C GLU A 2 -4.91 -12.14 48.30
N SER A 3 -3.71 -11.84 47.84
CA SER A 3 -3.43 -11.17 46.57
C SER A 3 -2.48 -12.09 45.82
N HIS A 4 -2.52 -12.04 44.49
CA HIS A 4 -1.80 -12.88 43.52
C HIS A 4 -2.52 -14.15 43.05
N LYS A 5 -3.16 -14.05 41.87
CA LYS A 5 -3.10 -15.00 40.73
C LYS A 5 -4.21 -14.68 39.70
N PHE A 6 -4.11 -13.54 39.02
CA PHE A 6 -4.91 -13.25 37.82
C PHE A 6 -4.04 -12.55 36.77
N ALA A 7 -2.94 -13.20 36.41
CA ALA A 7 -2.08 -12.81 35.29
C ALA A 7 -1.24 -14.03 34.89
N SER A 8 -1.63 -14.78 33.85
CA SER A 8 -0.71 -15.68 33.11
C SER A 8 -1.32 -16.46 31.94
N SER A 9 -2.62 -16.37 31.64
CA SER A 9 -3.21 -17.17 30.55
C SER A 9 -4.09 -16.31 29.64
N PHE A 10 -3.47 -15.56 28.74
CA PHE A 10 -4.14 -15.07 27.53
C PHE A 10 -4.18 -16.25 26.54
N PRO A 11 -5.36 -16.82 26.21
CA PRO A 11 -5.42 -18.05 25.43
C PRO A 11 -5.02 -17.79 23.97
N LEU A 12 -4.20 -18.70 23.43
CA LEU A 12 -3.69 -18.73 22.06
C LEU A 12 -4.79 -18.84 20.98
N PHE A 13 -6.03 -19.09 21.39
CA PHE A 13 -7.21 -19.27 20.53
C PHE A 13 -7.95 -17.96 20.18
N LEU A 14 -7.55 -16.81 20.75
CA LEU A 14 -8.14 -15.49 20.44
C LEU A 14 -7.43 -14.75 19.28
N PHE A 15 -6.47 -15.40 18.64
CA PHE A 15 -5.48 -14.75 17.77
C PHE A 15 -6.00 -14.35 16.38
N PRO A 16 -6.80 -15.17 15.71
CA PRO A 16 -7.42 -14.81 14.43
C PRO A 16 -8.68 -13.98 14.63
N LEU A 17 -9.35 -14.19 15.78
CA LEU A 17 -10.32 -13.28 16.34
C LEU A 17 -9.78 -11.85 16.45
N LEU A 18 -8.53 -11.63 16.90
CA LEU A 18 -7.92 -10.28 16.96
C LEU A 18 -7.73 -9.65 15.56
N LEU A 19 -7.44 -10.46 14.53
CA LEU A 19 -7.30 -10.01 13.15
C LEU A 19 -8.65 -9.61 12.55
N LEU A 20 -9.69 -10.43 12.81
CA LEU A 20 -11.08 -10.15 12.43
C LEU A 20 -11.65 -8.96 13.24
N LEU A 21 -11.31 -8.85 14.52
CA LEU A 21 -11.63 -7.72 15.40
C LEU A 21 -11.02 -6.42 14.87
N LEU A 22 -9.73 -6.41 14.49
CA LEU A 22 -9.08 -5.23 13.90
C LEU A 22 -9.70 -4.81 12.55
N LEU A 23 -10.27 -5.75 11.79
CA LEU A 23 -11.00 -5.52 10.53
C LEU A 23 -12.42 -4.98 10.71
N LEU A 24 -12.99 -5.11 11.91
CA LEU A 24 -14.36 -4.70 12.24
C LEU A 24 -14.45 -3.52 13.21
N LEU A 25 -13.33 -3.08 13.80
CA LEU A 25 -13.31 -1.92 14.68
C LEU A 25 -13.53 -0.62 13.88
N PRO A 26 -14.42 0.30 14.35
CA PRO A 26 -14.42 1.68 13.92
C PRO A 26 -13.17 2.33 14.52
N THR A 27 -12.03 2.17 13.85
CA THR A 27 -10.81 2.86 14.24
C THR A 27 -10.87 4.28 13.69
N SER A 28 -11.26 5.21 14.56
CA SER A 28 -11.03 6.64 14.38
C SER A 28 -9.54 7.00 14.44
N SER A 29 -8.68 6.03 14.78
CA SER A 29 -7.23 6.17 14.90
C SER A 29 -6.51 5.26 13.89
N PRO A 30 -5.65 5.79 13.03
CA PRO A 30 -4.89 5.01 12.06
C PRO A 30 -3.85 4.07 12.69
N PRO A 31 -3.58 2.89 12.08
CA PRO A 31 -2.60 1.93 12.59
C PRO A 31 -1.14 2.37 12.34
N HIS A 32 -0.29 2.37 13.37
CA HIS A 32 1.14 2.73 13.30
C HIS A 32 2.06 1.50 13.04
N HIS A 33 2.29 1.05 11.79
CA HIS A 33 3.02 -0.25 11.63
C HIS A 33 3.94 -0.45 10.41
N HIS A 34 4.52 0.59 9.81
CA HIS A 34 5.38 0.43 8.62
C HIS A 34 6.69 -0.39 8.82
N TYR A 35 7.05 -0.77 10.05
CA TYR A 35 8.38 -1.30 10.41
C TYR A 35 8.57 -2.83 10.24
N HIS A 36 7.55 -3.66 10.53
CA HIS A 36 7.77 -5.11 10.69
C HIS A 36 7.85 -5.92 9.38
N GLN A 37 7.05 -5.62 8.35
CA GLN A 37 7.04 -6.39 7.09
C GLN A 37 8.35 -6.27 6.29
N GLN A 38 9.07 -5.16 6.44
CA GLN A 38 10.33 -4.94 5.72
C GLN A 38 11.50 -5.75 6.33
N HIS A 39 11.40 -6.10 7.61
CA HIS A 39 12.48 -6.74 8.37
C HIS A 39 12.82 -8.16 7.89
N ASN A 40 11.83 -9.00 7.60
CA ASN A 40 12.04 -10.40 7.19
C ASN A 40 12.61 -10.58 5.77
N LEU A 41 12.23 -9.70 4.84
CA LEU A 41 12.80 -9.65 3.49
C LEU A 41 14.27 -9.21 3.51
N ILE A 42 14.60 -8.26 4.39
CA ILE A 42 15.98 -7.82 4.59
C ILE A 42 16.80 -8.97 5.17
N PHE A 43 16.31 -9.70 6.17
CA PHE A 43 17.04 -10.83 6.75
C PHE A 43 17.37 -11.95 5.74
N THR A 44 16.41 -12.36 4.92
CA THR A 44 16.64 -13.40 3.89
C THR A 44 17.64 -12.95 2.83
N GLN A 45 17.61 -11.68 2.41
CA GLN A 45 18.59 -11.11 1.49
C GLN A 45 19.97 -10.87 2.13
N VAL A 46 20.02 -10.56 3.42
CA VAL A 46 21.27 -10.44 4.19
C VAL A 46 21.94 -11.81 4.36
N ALA A 47 21.16 -12.85 4.59
CA ALA A 47 21.64 -14.22 4.80
C ALA A 47 22.27 -14.84 3.54
N SER A 48 21.79 -14.48 2.33
CA SER A 48 22.39 -14.93 1.07
C SER A 48 23.68 -14.18 0.70
N LEU A 49 23.97 -13.06 1.36
CA LEU A 49 25.18 -12.27 1.13
C LEU A 49 26.27 -12.67 2.14
N SER A 50 27.23 -13.48 1.67
CA SER A 50 28.31 -14.10 2.45
C SER A 50 29.11 -13.13 3.35
N SER A 51 29.20 -11.85 2.98
CA SER A 51 29.94 -10.82 3.72
C SER A 51 29.29 -10.36 5.03
N THR A 52 27.98 -10.53 5.19
CA THR A 52 27.22 -10.02 6.35
C THR A 52 27.02 -11.06 7.44
N SER A 53 27.34 -12.32 7.12
CA SER A 53 27.22 -13.51 7.97
C SER A 53 28.02 -13.47 9.28
N ARG A 54 28.92 -12.48 9.45
CA ARG A 54 29.76 -12.28 10.64
C ARG A 54 29.52 -10.96 11.38
N SER A 55 28.44 -10.23 11.06
CA SER A 55 28.15 -8.96 11.75
C SER A 55 27.44 -9.19 13.08
N LYS A 56 27.70 -8.33 14.09
CA LYS A 56 26.95 -8.33 15.36
C LYS A 56 25.43 -8.20 15.16
N PHE A 57 25.01 -7.50 14.11
CA PHE A 57 23.61 -7.41 13.70
C PHE A 57 23.07 -8.78 13.27
N PHE A 58 23.78 -9.46 12.36
CA PHE A 58 23.39 -10.80 11.91
C PHE A 58 23.35 -11.81 13.06
N GLU A 59 24.33 -11.79 13.97
CA GLU A 59 24.32 -12.63 15.17
C GLU A 59 23.10 -12.35 16.07
N ASN A 60 22.72 -11.08 16.22
CA ASN A 60 21.54 -10.70 16.98
C ASN A 60 20.24 -11.17 16.30
N GLU A 61 20.16 -11.10 14.97
CA GLU A 61 19.02 -11.60 14.21
C GLU A 61 18.93 -13.14 14.25
N VAL A 62 20.06 -13.85 14.17
CA VAL A 62 20.10 -15.30 14.40
C VAL A 62 19.65 -15.64 15.81
N ARG A 63 20.07 -14.88 16.83
CA ARG A 63 19.61 -15.05 18.22
C ARG A 63 18.10 -14.84 18.34
N ARG A 64 17.54 -13.78 17.74
CA ARG A 64 16.09 -13.51 17.71
C ARG A 64 15.33 -14.64 17.01
N GLY A 65 15.82 -15.09 15.85
CA GLY A 65 15.27 -16.23 15.13
C GLY A 65 15.30 -17.52 15.96
N ALA A 66 16.37 -17.77 16.72
CA ALA A 66 16.46 -18.92 17.61
C ALA A 66 15.46 -18.84 18.79
N ILE A 67 15.25 -17.64 19.36
CA ILE A 67 14.22 -17.42 20.39
C ILE A 67 12.83 -17.70 19.83
N LEU A 68 12.50 -17.17 18.65
CA LEU A 68 11.22 -17.40 17.99
C LEU A 68 11.04 -18.90 17.67
N LYS A 69 12.06 -19.56 17.14
CA LYS A 69 12.05 -21.01 16.87
C LYS A 69 11.76 -21.81 18.13
N LYS A 70 12.43 -21.50 19.24
CA LYS A 70 12.17 -22.15 20.53
C LYS A 70 10.73 -21.94 21.01
N GLN A 71 10.18 -20.73 20.83
CA GLN A 71 8.78 -20.47 21.17
C GLN A 71 7.80 -21.28 20.30
N ILE A 72 8.10 -21.44 19.00
CA ILE A 72 7.31 -22.26 18.08
C ILE A 72 7.37 -23.73 18.51
N GLU A 73 8.57 -24.27 18.74
CA GLU A 73 8.76 -25.66 19.19
C GLU A 73 8.00 -25.93 20.50
N GLN A 74 8.07 -25.01 21.47
CA GLN A 74 7.31 -25.11 22.72
C GLN A 74 5.79 -25.13 22.50
N LYS A 75 5.29 -24.33 21.55
CA LYS A 75 3.86 -24.32 21.19
C LYS A 75 3.46 -25.61 20.48
N LEU A 76 4.29 -26.15 19.60
CA LEU A 76 4.04 -27.41 18.90
C LEU A 76 3.98 -28.61 19.85
N VAL A 77 4.97 -28.75 20.75
CA VAL A 77 4.95 -29.79 21.78
C VAL A 77 3.69 -29.68 22.65
N LYS A 78 3.30 -28.44 23.00
CA LYS A 78 2.06 -28.22 23.73
C LYS A 78 0.84 -28.66 22.90
N MET A 79 0.78 -28.36 21.61
CA MET A 79 -0.31 -28.81 20.72
C MET A 79 -0.38 -30.33 20.60
N GLU A 80 0.75 -31.01 20.45
CA GLU A 80 0.83 -32.48 20.39
C GLU A 80 0.41 -33.15 21.71
N SER A 81 0.59 -32.47 22.84
CA SER A 81 0.19 -32.98 24.16
C SER A 81 -1.31 -32.85 24.46
N LEU A 82 -2.09 -32.19 23.58
CA LEU A 82 -3.53 -32.00 23.80
C LEU A 82 -4.31 -33.26 23.38
N ALA A 83 -5.22 -33.71 24.24
CA ALA A 83 -6.14 -34.79 23.88
C ALA A 83 -7.12 -34.31 22.79
N PRO A 84 -7.54 -35.19 21.87
CA PRO A 84 -8.55 -34.84 20.85
C PRO A 84 -9.84 -34.27 21.45
N GLU A 85 -10.22 -34.69 22.66
CA GLU A 85 -11.37 -34.20 23.40
C GLU A 85 -11.19 -32.75 23.87
N ASP A 86 -9.99 -32.41 24.36
CA ASP A 86 -9.64 -31.05 24.80
C ASP A 86 -9.58 -30.09 23.61
N ILE A 87 -9.07 -30.55 22.46
CA ILE A 87 -9.08 -29.78 21.22
C ILE A 87 -10.52 -29.46 20.81
N LYS A 88 -11.38 -30.48 20.74
CA LYS A 88 -12.80 -30.28 20.39
C LYS A 88 -13.54 -29.39 21.39
N ALA A 89 -13.24 -29.51 22.69
CA ALA A 89 -13.82 -28.67 23.72
C ALA A 89 -13.37 -27.20 23.54
N GLY A 90 -12.07 -26.99 23.31
CA GLY A 90 -11.50 -25.67 23.05
C GLY A 90 -12.03 -25.03 21.76
N GLU A 91 -12.18 -25.79 20.67
CA GLU A 91 -12.78 -25.31 19.42
C GLU A 91 -14.24 -24.87 19.62
N ARG A 92 -15.04 -25.64 20.37
CA ARG A 92 -16.43 -25.27 20.69
C ARG A 92 -16.49 -24.01 21.55
N GLU A 93 -15.63 -23.91 22.56
CA GLU A 93 -15.55 -22.74 23.43
C GLU A 93 -15.12 -21.50 22.62
N ALA A 94 -14.08 -21.62 21.81
CA ALA A 94 -13.60 -20.56 20.93
C ALA A 94 -14.67 -20.13 19.92
N SER A 95 -15.33 -21.07 19.25
CA SER A 95 -16.42 -20.78 18.31
C SER A 95 -17.58 -20.06 19.02
N PHE A 96 -17.97 -20.51 20.21
CA PHE A 96 -19.04 -19.87 20.98
C PHE A 96 -18.70 -18.41 21.35
N PHE A 97 -17.48 -18.16 21.84
CA PHE A 97 -17.03 -16.81 22.14
C PHE A 97 -16.90 -15.95 20.87
N ALA A 98 -16.40 -16.55 19.77
CA ALA A 98 -16.25 -15.88 18.49
C ALA A 98 -17.60 -15.46 17.92
N ASP A 99 -18.58 -16.36 17.90
CA ASP A 99 -19.94 -16.10 17.44
C ASP A 99 -20.60 -15.00 18.27
N LYS A 100 -20.46 -15.06 19.60
CA LYS A 100 -20.99 -14.03 20.50
C LYS A 100 -20.36 -12.66 20.28
N LEU A 101 -19.05 -12.60 20.05
CA LEU A 101 -18.37 -11.35 19.72
C LEU A 101 -18.79 -10.85 18.33
N LEU A 102 -18.82 -11.74 17.34
CA LEU A 102 -19.21 -11.45 15.96
C LEU A 102 -20.62 -10.91 15.86
N GLU A 103 -21.57 -11.43 16.63
CA GLU A 103 -22.95 -10.90 16.70
C GLU A 103 -22.95 -9.43 17.16
N GLY A 104 -22.14 -9.12 18.17
CA GLY A 104 -21.90 -7.74 18.61
C GLY A 104 -21.29 -6.87 17.51
N TYR A 105 -20.25 -7.32 16.80
CA TYR A 105 -19.61 -6.50 15.77
C TYR A 105 -20.41 -6.37 14.47
N ARG A 106 -21.13 -7.43 14.07
CA ARG A 106 -21.99 -7.41 12.88
C ARG A 106 -23.13 -6.42 13.04
N SER A 107 -23.72 -6.34 14.23
CA SER A 107 -24.79 -5.37 14.52
C SER A 107 -24.31 -3.91 14.55
N HIS A 108 -23.02 -3.67 14.82
CA HIS A 108 -22.42 -2.34 14.86
C HIS A 108 -21.57 -2.00 13.63
N ARG A 109 -21.59 -2.84 12.58
CA ARG A 109 -20.80 -2.60 11.36
C ARG A 109 -21.36 -1.37 10.64
N ASP A 110 -20.56 -0.31 10.62
CA ASP A 110 -20.88 0.90 9.87
C ASP A 110 -20.24 0.87 8.48
N LEU A 111 -21.09 0.92 7.45
CA LEU A 111 -20.68 1.02 6.04
C LEU A 111 -21.05 2.37 5.41
N THR A 112 -21.58 3.31 6.19
CA THR A 112 -22.07 4.60 5.70
C THR A 112 -20.93 5.59 5.44
N ASN A 113 -19.81 5.42 6.15
CA ASN A 113 -18.64 6.25 5.98
C ASN A 113 -17.89 5.96 4.68
N CYS A 114 -17.34 7.00 4.08
CA CYS A 114 -16.41 6.94 2.97
C CYS A 114 -15.04 7.43 3.42
N ILE A 115 -14.15 6.49 3.71
CA ILE A 115 -12.79 6.76 4.16
C ILE A 115 -11.82 6.61 2.99
N VAL A 116 -10.94 7.59 2.84
CA VAL A 116 -9.86 7.59 1.85
C VAL A 116 -8.53 7.59 2.56
N HIS A 117 -7.65 6.68 2.17
CA HIS A 117 -6.24 6.71 2.52
C HIS A 117 -5.43 7.13 1.30
N VAL A 118 -4.67 8.23 1.41
CA VAL A 118 -3.78 8.75 0.37
C VAL A 118 -2.33 8.48 0.77
N ASP A 119 -1.53 7.97 -0.18
CA ASP A 119 -0.15 7.56 0.02
C ASP A 119 0.71 8.00 -1.18
N MET A 120 1.70 8.86 -0.96
CA MET A 120 2.56 9.39 -2.03
C MET A 120 3.48 8.29 -2.61
N ASP A 121 3.52 8.16 -3.93
CA ASP A 121 4.26 7.09 -4.59
C ASP A 121 5.78 7.27 -4.46
N ALA A 122 6.43 6.42 -3.66
CA ALA A 122 7.89 6.46 -3.41
C ALA A 122 8.40 7.87 -3.02
N PHE A 123 7.69 8.51 -2.09
CA PHE A 123 7.72 9.95 -1.82
C PHE A 123 9.08 10.63 -1.92
N TYR A 124 10.04 10.33 -1.04
CA TYR A 124 11.34 11.04 -1.03
C TYR A 124 12.10 10.87 -2.35
N ALA A 125 12.09 9.67 -2.91
CA ALA A 125 12.73 9.39 -4.19
C ALA A 125 12.04 10.14 -5.34
N ALA A 126 10.71 10.25 -5.30
CA ALA A 126 9.94 10.99 -6.28
C ALA A 126 10.22 12.49 -6.23
N VAL A 127 10.40 13.05 -5.04
CA VAL A 127 10.84 14.43 -4.85
C VAL A 127 12.23 14.64 -5.46
N GLU A 128 13.21 13.78 -5.16
CA GLU A 128 14.56 13.88 -5.75
C GLU A 128 14.53 13.74 -7.29
N MET A 129 13.74 12.81 -7.83
CA MET A 129 13.60 12.63 -9.28
C MET A 129 12.89 13.80 -9.99
N ARG A 130 12.08 14.57 -9.27
CA ARG A 130 11.46 15.80 -9.79
C ARG A 130 12.51 16.92 -9.90
N ASP A 131 13.30 17.09 -8.85
CA ASP A 131 14.25 18.21 -8.76
C ASP A 131 15.52 17.97 -9.57
N ASP A 132 15.96 16.70 -9.69
CA ASP A 132 17.00 16.26 -10.61
C ASP A 132 16.44 15.21 -11.60
N PRO A 133 16.01 15.65 -12.80
CA PRO A 133 15.50 14.77 -13.83
C PRO A 133 16.49 13.67 -14.28
N SER A 134 17.81 13.85 -14.06
CA SER A 134 18.82 12.84 -14.41
C SER A 134 18.70 11.55 -13.58
N LEU A 135 17.92 11.58 -12.48
CA LEU A 135 17.68 10.46 -11.59
C LEU A 135 16.48 9.59 -12.00
N ARG A 136 15.58 10.07 -12.88
CA ARG A 136 14.28 9.41 -13.19
C ARG A 136 14.40 7.99 -13.71
N LEU A 137 15.45 7.71 -14.49
CA LEU A 137 15.68 6.41 -15.12
C LEU A 137 16.77 5.58 -14.40
N LYS A 138 17.17 6.01 -13.20
CA LYS A 138 18.18 5.32 -12.40
C LYS A 138 17.53 4.65 -11.18
N PRO A 139 18.06 3.51 -10.70
CA PRO A 139 17.68 2.99 -9.41
C PRO A 139 18.18 3.96 -8.32
N LEU A 140 17.25 4.46 -7.52
CA LEU A 140 17.48 5.52 -6.53
C LEU A 140 17.07 5.07 -5.13
N ALA A 141 17.84 5.46 -4.11
CA ALA A 141 17.56 5.28 -2.69
C ALA A 141 17.75 6.58 -1.88
N SER A 142 16.63 7.19 -1.48
CA SER A 142 16.45 8.08 -0.30
C SER A 142 15.31 7.49 0.54
N THR A 143 14.18 7.25 -0.11
CA THR A 143 13.46 5.95 -0.06
C THR A 143 13.73 5.21 -1.39
N SER A 144 13.39 3.92 -1.54
CA SER A 144 13.65 3.25 -2.82
C SER A 144 12.58 3.58 -3.87
N ASN A 145 13.00 4.06 -5.05
CA ASN A 145 12.09 4.23 -6.19
C ASN A 145 11.68 2.88 -6.80
N TYR A 146 10.64 2.87 -7.64
CA TYR A 146 10.13 1.63 -8.23
C TYR A 146 11.15 0.89 -9.11
N ILE A 147 12.16 1.59 -9.67
CA ILE A 147 13.25 0.97 -10.42
C ILE A 147 14.15 0.17 -9.47
N ALA A 148 14.64 0.79 -8.39
CA ALA A 148 15.45 0.12 -7.37
C ALA A 148 14.69 -1.05 -6.71
N ARG A 149 13.36 -0.91 -6.56
CA ARG A 149 12.52 -1.97 -6.01
C ARG A 149 12.51 -3.26 -6.85
N ARG A 150 12.75 -3.19 -8.17
CA ARG A 150 12.86 -4.39 -9.02
C ARG A 150 14.09 -5.23 -8.71
N TYR A 151 15.16 -4.60 -8.20
CA TYR A 151 16.37 -5.28 -7.72
C TYR A 151 16.25 -5.78 -6.28
N GLY A 152 15.08 -5.64 -5.65
CA GLY A 152 14.87 -6.01 -4.26
C GLY A 152 15.24 -4.93 -3.24
N VAL A 153 15.76 -3.77 -3.66
CA VAL A 153 16.06 -2.65 -2.74
C VAL A 153 14.76 -2.10 -2.13
N ARG A 154 14.69 -2.04 -0.80
CA ARG A 154 13.53 -1.56 -0.03
C ARG A 154 13.94 -0.52 1.00
N ALA A 155 12.97 0.20 1.55
CA ALA A 155 13.19 0.99 2.75
C ALA A 155 13.65 0.10 3.92
N ALA A 156 14.27 0.71 4.94
CA ALA A 156 14.94 0.04 6.05
C ALA A 156 16.15 -0.86 5.70
N MET A 157 16.48 -1.05 4.42
CA MET A 157 17.66 -1.79 3.99
C MET A 157 18.94 -0.93 4.12
N PRO A 158 20.01 -1.44 4.74
CA PRO A 158 21.31 -0.77 4.74
C PRO A 158 21.84 -0.47 3.33
N GLY A 159 22.33 0.74 3.11
CA GLY A 159 22.74 1.21 1.77
C GLY A 159 23.83 0.36 1.11
N PHE A 160 24.76 -0.20 1.89
CA PHE A 160 25.80 -1.09 1.35
C PHE A 160 25.22 -2.40 0.80
N LEU A 161 24.15 -2.94 1.40
CA LEU A 161 23.44 -4.10 0.86
C LEU A 161 22.64 -3.73 -0.37
N GLY A 162 22.00 -2.56 -0.36
CA GLY A 162 21.34 -2.01 -1.55
C GLY A 162 22.28 -1.96 -2.76
N ARG A 163 23.53 -1.52 -2.56
CA ARG A 163 24.56 -1.52 -3.62
C ARG A 163 25.03 -2.91 -4.04
N LYS A 164 24.95 -3.92 -3.17
CA LYS A 164 25.24 -5.31 -3.57
C LYS A 164 24.12 -5.87 -4.46
N LEU A 165 22.87 -5.59 -4.12
CA LEU A 165 21.72 -5.97 -4.94
C LEU A 165 21.65 -5.19 -6.26
N CYS A 166 22.13 -3.94 -6.25
CA CYS A 166 22.09 -3.04 -7.40
C CYS A 166 23.38 -2.19 -7.41
N PRO A 167 24.46 -2.64 -8.09
CA PRO A 167 25.74 -1.91 -8.13
C PRO A 167 25.64 -0.48 -8.64
N GLN A 168 24.69 -0.22 -9.54
CA GLN A 168 24.37 1.08 -10.13
C GLN A 168 23.41 1.93 -9.27
N LEU A 169 23.10 1.50 -8.04
CA LEU A 169 22.22 2.23 -7.11
C LEU A 169 22.80 3.60 -6.77
N VAL A 170 22.00 4.63 -7.03
CA VAL A 170 22.28 6.00 -6.59
C VAL A 170 21.65 6.18 -5.21
N ILE A 171 22.45 6.54 -4.20
CA ILE A 171 21.96 6.86 -2.87
C ILE A 171 22.02 8.38 -2.71
N VAL A 172 20.87 9.02 -2.49
CA VAL A 172 20.76 10.47 -2.32
C VAL A 172 20.44 10.76 -0.85
N PRO A 173 21.20 11.65 -0.17
CA PRO A 173 20.91 12.04 1.20
C PRO A 173 19.49 12.65 1.35
N PRO A 174 18.77 12.36 2.44
CA PRO A 174 17.43 12.92 2.64
C PRO A 174 17.47 14.42 2.95
N ASP A 175 16.54 15.17 2.36
CA ASP A 175 16.26 16.58 2.69
C ASP A 175 14.85 16.72 3.27
N PHE A 176 14.76 16.64 4.60
CA PHE A 176 13.48 16.67 5.30
C PHE A 176 12.74 18.00 5.23
N ALA A 177 13.45 19.12 5.07
CA ALA A 177 12.82 20.43 4.92
C ALA A 177 12.03 20.47 3.61
N LYS A 178 12.65 19.98 2.53
CA LYS A 178 12.00 19.83 1.24
C LYS A 178 10.79 18.88 1.31
N TYR A 179 10.93 17.73 1.96
CA TYR A 179 9.84 16.75 2.06
C TYR A 179 8.66 17.30 2.88
N ALA A 180 8.94 18.03 3.96
CA ALA A 180 7.91 18.69 4.76
C ALA A 180 7.16 19.77 3.96
N ALA A 181 7.88 20.59 3.18
CA ALA A 181 7.26 21.61 2.34
C ALA A 181 6.34 21.00 1.25
N VAL A 182 6.74 19.88 0.66
CA VAL A 182 5.87 19.15 -0.29
C VAL A 182 4.67 18.53 0.44
N SER A 183 4.87 17.92 1.60
CA SER A 183 3.80 17.35 2.43
C SER A 183 2.74 18.39 2.77
N GLN A 184 3.15 19.61 3.12
CA GLN A 184 2.23 20.70 3.41
C GLN A 184 1.32 21.02 2.21
N LYS A 185 1.88 21.15 1.01
CA LYS A 185 1.08 21.39 -0.22
C LYS A 185 0.06 20.30 -0.49
N VAL A 186 0.44 19.03 -0.24
CA VAL A 186 -0.49 17.89 -0.37
C VAL A 186 -1.61 18.03 0.65
N ARG A 187 -1.28 18.28 1.92
CA ARG A 187 -2.26 18.44 3.01
C ARG A 187 -3.24 19.59 2.77
N GLU A 188 -2.78 20.71 2.20
CA GLU A 188 -3.62 21.86 1.85
C GLU A 188 -4.71 21.46 0.85
N ILE A 189 -4.36 20.68 -0.18
CA ILE A 189 -5.32 20.17 -1.17
C ILE A 189 -6.27 19.17 -0.53
N LEU A 190 -5.73 18.22 0.24
CA LEU A 190 -6.51 17.16 0.89
C LEU A 190 -7.52 17.74 1.89
N ALA A 191 -7.17 18.81 2.60
CA ALA A 191 -8.04 19.49 3.53
C ALA A 191 -9.34 20.01 2.90
N GLU A 192 -9.35 20.35 1.60
CA GLU A 192 -10.56 20.82 0.91
C GLU A 192 -11.66 19.74 0.76
N TYR A 193 -11.29 18.48 0.96
CA TYR A 193 -12.22 17.34 0.90
C TYR A 193 -12.67 16.87 2.28
N CYS A 194 -12.09 17.40 3.35
CA CYS A 194 -12.40 17.05 4.72
C CYS A 194 -13.41 18.04 5.31
N LEU A 195 -14.36 17.50 6.09
CA LEU A 195 -15.16 18.33 6.98
C LEU A 195 -14.26 19.01 8.02
N GLY A 196 -14.34 20.33 8.17
CA GLY A 196 -13.49 21.07 9.10
C GLY A 196 -12.06 21.31 8.58
N GLY A 197 -11.81 21.12 7.28
CA GLY A 197 -10.52 21.40 6.67
C GLY A 197 -9.41 20.51 7.22
N SER A 198 -8.25 21.10 7.53
CA SER A 198 -7.08 20.34 8.00
C SER A 198 -7.32 19.61 9.32
N ALA A 199 -8.27 20.05 10.17
CA ALA A 199 -8.61 19.39 11.42
C ALA A 199 -9.40 18.07 11.21
N GLY A 200 -10.04 17.89 10.05
CA GLY A 200 -10.78 16.68 9.70
C GLY A 200 -9.95 15.59 9.05
N MET A 201 -8.65 15.80 8.88
CA MET A 201 -7.71 14.85 8.30
C MET A 201 -6.80 14.27 9.38
N VAL A 202 -6.49 12.98 9.29
CA VAL A 202 -5.49 12.34 10.16
C VAL A 202 -4.24 12.01 9.36
N THR A 203 -3.12 12.63 9.71
CA THR A 203 -1.84 12.43 9.01
C THR A 203 -0.93 11.49 9.79
N MET A 204 -0.42 10.44 9.15
CA MET A 204 0.45 9.45 9.79
C MET A 204 1.93 9.74 9.63
N SER A 205 2.29 10.29 8.48
CA SER A 205 3.65 10.61 8.10
C SER A 205 3.67 11.86 7.24
N LEU A 206 4.78 12.12 6.53
CA LEU A 206 4.83 13.18 5.53
C LEU A 206 4.08 12.82 4.24
N ASP A 207 3.88 11.53 3.96
CA ASP A 207 3.32 11.00 2.73
C ASP A 207 1.99 10.28 2.86
N GLU A 208 1.51 10.03 4.09
CA GLU A 208 0.26 9.30 4.35
C GLU A 208 -0.77 10.14 5.10
N ALA A 209 -2.02 10.11 4.62
CA ALA A 209 -3.16 10.76 5.26
C ALA A 209 -4.47 9.98 5.10
N TYR A 210 -5.32 10.06 6.11
CA TYR A 210 -6.69 9.55 6.12
C TYR A 210 -7.69 10.68 6.12
N LEU A 211 -8.72 10.53 5.29
CA LEU A 211 -9.80 11.50 5.12
C LEU A 211 -11.13 10.78 5.25
N ASN A 212 -12.08 11.37 5.98
CA ASN A 212 -13.49 11.03 5.83
C ASN A 212 -14.13 12.02 4.87
N ILE A 213 -14.51 11.55 3.68
CA ILE A 213 -15.06 12.38 2.59
C ILE A 213 -16.56 12.20 2.40
N THR A 214 -17.23 11.53 3.34
CA THR A 214 -18.67 11.20 3.26
C THR A 214 -19.52 12.44 2.95
N GLN A 215 -19.31 13.51 3.70
CA GLN A 215 -20.03 14.76 3.49
C GLN A 215 -19.66 15.43 2.16
N HIS A 216 -18.36 15.47 1.82
CA HIS A 216 -17.92 16.06 0.56
C HIS A 216 -18.59 15.39 -0.65
N VAL A 217 -18.69 14.06 -0.64
CA VAL A 217 -19.35 13.30 -1.71
C VAL A 217 -20.85 13.64 -1.80
N ALA A 218 -21.53 13.74 -0.65
CA ALA A 218 -22.94 14.11 -0.61
C ALA A 218 -23.18 15.51 -1.22
N GLU A 219 -22.36 16.49 -0.85
CA GLU A 219 -22.44 17.85 -1.41
C GLU A 219 -22.09 17.87 -2.90
N ARG A 220 -21.04 17.12 -3.28
CA ARG A 220 -20.52 17.03 -4.65
C ARG A 220 -21.57 16.56 -5.66
N ALA A 221 -22.58 15.80 -5.23
CA ALA A 221 -23.71 15.39 -6.07
C ALA A 221 -24.38 16.58 -6.79
N THR A 222 -24.34 17.77 -6.18
CA THR A 222 -24.95 19.00 -6.71
C THR A 222 -23.95 19.97 -7.33
N TYR A 223 -22.66 19.62 -7.37
CA TYR A 223 -21.64 20.55 -7.85
C TYR A 223 -21.75 20.79 -9.36
N PRO A 224 -21.73 22.07 -9.78
CA PRO A 224 -21.68 22.41 -11.20
C PRO A 224 -20.36 21.93 -11.82
N SER A 225 -20.34 21.76 -13.14
CA SER A 225 -19.21 21.18 -13.87
C SER A 225 -17.92 22.00 -13.72
N GLU A 226 -18.07 23.31 -13.60
CA GLU A 226 -17.02 24.31 -13.45
C GLU A 226 -16.24 24.11 -12.16
N ARG A 227 -16.92 23.74 -11.06
CA ARG A 227 -16.30 23.45 -9.76
C ARG A 227 -15.53 22.12 -9.76
N ARG A 228 -15.77 21.26 -10.76
CA ARG A 228 -15.15 19.95 -10.92
C ARG A 228 -14.24 19.88 -12.15
N THR A 229 -13.91 21.03 -12.73
CA THR A 229 -13.10 21.14 -13.94
C THR A 229 -11.75 21.77 -13.61
N PHE A 230 -10.67 21.06 -13.93
CA PHE A 230 -9.32 21.51 -13.63
C PHE A 230 -8.41 21.42 -14.85
N TRP A 231 -7.45 22.33 -14.93
CA TRP A 231 -6.40 22.30 -15.94
C TRP A 231 -5.11 21.71 -15.37
N PRO A 232 -4.30 21.01 -16.18
CA PRO A 232 -3.03 20.42 -15.75
C PRO A 232 -1.95 21.49 -15.59
N ARG A 233 -2.14 22.42 -14.64
CA ARG A 233 -1.23 23.53 -14.35
C ARG A 233 -1.43 23.99 -12.91
N VAL A 234 -0.37 24.56 -12.33
CA VAL A 234 -0.40 25.09 -10.95
C VAL A 234 -1.36 26.27 -10.84
N ALA A 235 -1.36 27.15 -11.85
CA ALA A 235 -2.22 28.33 -11.93
C ALA A 235 -2.45 28.71 -13.40
N ALA A 236 -3.46 29.55 -13.68
CA ALA A 236 -3.88 29.88 -15.05
C ALA A 236 -2.76 30.42 -15.95
N LYS A 237 -1.80 31.17 -15.39
CA LYS A 237 -0.67 31.77 -16.11
C LYS A 237 0.60 30.89 -16.14
N MET A 238 0.56 29.70 -15.55
CA MET A 238 1.72 28.81 -15.49
C MET A 238 1.72 27.81 -16.65
N PRO A 239 2.91 27.32 -17.08
CA PRO A 239 3.00 26.29 -18.11
C PRO A 239 2.19 25.04 -17.77
N ALA A 240 1.61 24.42 -18.80
CA ALA A 240 0.92 23.14 -18.64
C ALA A 240 1.92 22.04 -18.28
N LEU A 241 1.56 21.22 -17.29
CA LEU A 241 2.31 20.07 -16.80
C LEU A 241 2.08 18.84 -17.68
N VAL A 242 2.33 19.01 -18.99
CA VAL A 242 2.08 18.00 -20.02
C VAL A 242 3.38 17.64 -20.71
N CYS A 243 3.58 16.34 -20.88
CA CYS A 243 4.72 15.75 -21.54
C CYS A 243 4.83 16.19 -23.01
N ARG A 244 6.06 16.49 -23.44
CA ARG A 244 6.39 16.74 -24.86
C ARG A 244 7.42 15.75 -25.43
N CYS A 245 7.80 14.72 -24.68
CA CYS A 245 8.85 13.77 -25.05
C CYS A 245 8.55 12.98 -26.33
N GLN A 246 7.27 12.75 -26.68
CA GLN A 246 6.91 12.05 -27.92
C GLN A 246 7.27 12.86 -29.19
N LYS A 247 7.19 14.20 -29.16
CA LYS A 247 7.64 15.04 -30.29
C LYS A 247 9.15 14.94 -30.50
N SER A 248 9.92 14.95 -29.42
CA SER A 248 11.39 14.91 -29.47
C SER A 248 12.00 13.59 -29.97
N GLN A 249 11.22 12.50 -30.08
CA GLN A 249 11.70 11.24 -30.66
C GLN A 249 11.33 11.08 -32.13
N LEU A 250 10.19 11.61 -32.56
CA LEU A 250 9.84 11.70 -33.99
C LEU A 250 10.83 12.61 -34.73
N GLU A 251 11.21 13.74 -34.13
CA GLU A 251 12.24 14.66 -34.66
C GLU A 251 13.64 14.04 -34.69
N LYS A 252 13.92 12.98 -33.91
CA LYS A 252 15.20 12.24 -33.92
C LYS A 252 15.18 11.04 -34.86
N SER A 253 14.02 10.43 -35.13
CA SER A 253 13.90 9.33 -36.09
C SER A 253 13.94 9.79 -37.55
N GLU A 254 13.58 11.05 -37.84
CA GLU A 254 13.72 11.62 -39.20
C GLU A 254 15.18 11.93 -39.59
N ALA A 255 16.12 11.86 -38.64
CA ALA A 255 17.55 12.11 -38.89
C ALA A 255 18.38 10.84 -39.19
N GLY A 256 17.74 9.67 -39.37
CA GLY A 256 18.46 8.51 -39.87
C GLY A 256 17.80 7.18 -39.53
N PHE A 257 16.91 6.71 -40.41
CA PHE A 257 16.78 5.28 -40.70
C PHE A 257 15.90 5.07 -41.96
N GLU A 258 16.44 4.42 -42.99
CA GLU A 258 15.68 3.95 -44.14
C GLU A 258 14.85 2.69 -43.78
N PRO A 259 13.66 2.49 -44.38
CA PRO A 259 12.76 1.41 -43.99
C PRO A 259 13.03 0.12 -44.78
N SER A 260 13.26 -0.99 -44.08
CA SER A 260 13.10 -2.34 -44.65
C SER A 260 11.76 -2.94 -44.23
N GLN A 261 10.96 -3.26 -45.24
CA GLN A 261 9.60 -3.80 -45.17
C GLN A 261 9.58 -5.28 -44.73
N SER A 262 8.58 -5.66 -43.93
CA SER A 262 7.68 -6.80 -44.23
C SER A 262 6.55 -6.90 -43.18
N GLN A 263 5.32 -6.98 -43.70
CA GLN A 263 4.02 -7.01 -42.99
C GLN A 263 3.61 -8.45 -42.53
N PRO A 264 2.32 -8.76 -42.29
CA PRO A 264 1.58 -8.63 -41.02
C PRO A 264 1.00 -9.99 -40.58
N ASP A 265 0.41 -10.10 -39.38
CA ASP A 265 -0.90 -10.77 -39.21
C ASP A 265 -1.40 -10.69 -37.76
N ARG A 266 -2.74 -10.70 -37.63
CA ARG A 266 -3.60 -11.06 -36.48
C ARG A 266 -4.33 -9.96 -35.70
N SER A 267 -5.60 -9.88 -36.10
CA SER A 267 -6.83 -9.73 -35.31
C SER A 267 -7.07 -8.41 -34.57
N GLU A 268 -7.91 -7.61 -35.21
CA GLU A 268 -8.73 -6.55 -34.65
C GLU A 268 -9.70 -7.13 -33.61
N GLU A 269 -9.48 -6.81 -32.32
CA GLU A 269 -10.50 -6.76 -31.26
C GLU A 269 -9.81 -6.37 -29.92
N ASP A 270 -9.50 -5.08 -29.74
CA ASP A 270 -9.58 -4.39 -28.42
C ASP A 270 -9.21 -2.90 -28.57
N SER A 271 -10.12 -2.09 -29.12
CA SER A 271 -9.98 -0.64 -29.17
C SER A 271 -10.49 -0.01 -27.87
N GLN A 272 -9.83 -0.32 -26.75
CA GLN A 272 -9.81 0.51 -25.55
C GLN A 272 -8.36 0.93 -25.29
N GLY A 273 -8.02 2.13 -25.76
CA GLY A 273 -6.65 2.64 -25.95
C GLY A 273 -5.62 2.19 -24.92
N ALA A 274 -4.77 1.25 -25.33
CA ALA A 274 -3.62 0.81 -24.55
C ALA A 274 -2.68 1.98 -24.24
N LEU A 275 -2.27 2.08 -22.98
CA LEU A 275 -1.30 3.08 -22.54
C LEU A 275 0.06 2.86 -23.21
N PRO A 276 0.81 3.92 -23.57
CA PRO A 276 2.15 3.76 -24.10
C PRO A 276 3.04 3.01 -23.09
N LEU A 277 3.98 2.18 -23.59
CA LEU A 277 5.02 1.48 -22.79
C LEU A 277 5.84 2.38 -21.84
N ARG A 278 5.65 3.70 -21.93
CA ARG A 278 6.36 4.75 -21.19
C ARG A 278 5.50 5.49 -20.16
N ALA A 279 4.37 4.92 -19.76
CA ALA A 279 3.43 5.50 -18.81
C ALA A 279 3.62 4.95 -17.39
N VAL A 280 3.38 5.78 -16.38
CA VAL A 280 3.18 5.37 -14.98
C VAL A 280 1.74 5.68 -14.58
N GLY A 281 1.05 4.65 -14.06
CA GLY A 281 -0.36 4.70 -13.71
C GLY A 281 -1.26 4.09 -14.79
N LYS A 282 -2.39 3.52 -14.36
CA LYS A 282 -3.36 2.85 -15.26
C LYS A 282 -4.44 3.80 -15.79
N ASP A 283 -4.64 4.93 -15.12
CA ASP A 283 -5.62 5.94 -15.53
C ASP A 283 -5.04 6.80 -16.66
N PRO A 284 -5.60 6.77 -17.87
CA PRO A 284 -4.99 7.43 -19.02
C PRO A 284 -4.98 8.95 -18.95
N ASP A 285 -5.85 9.55 -18.14
CA ASP A 285 -5.91 11.01 -17.99
C ASP A 285 -4.94 11.53 -16.92
N LEU A 286 -4.48 10.66 -16.02
CA LEU A 286 -3.54 10.91 -14.93
C LEU A 286 -2.18 10.22 -15.14
N ALA A 287 -2.03 9.43 -16.22
CA ALA A 287 -0.80 8.75 -16.54
C ALA A 287 0.33 9.75 -16.82
N VAL A 288 1.49 9.51 -16.23
CA VAL A 288 2.67 10.38 -16.38
C VAL A 288 3.77 9.71 -17.19
N CYS A 289 4.56 10.50 -17.88
CA CYS A 289 5.69 10.02 -18.67
C CYS A 289 6.84 9.53 -17.78
N LEU A 290 7.38 8.34 -18.05
CA LEU A 290 8.57 7.83 -17.37
C LEU A 290 9.80 8.74 -17.51
N HIS A 291 9.91 9.50 -18.60
CA HIS A 291 11.09 10.33 -18.89
C HIS A 291 11.05 11.70 -18.19
N CYS A 292 9.97 12.45 -18.35
CA CYS A 292 9.87 13.82 -17.80
C CYS A 292 8.98 13.92 -16.56
N GLY A 293 8.20 12.88 -16.23
CA GLY A 293 7.25 12.90 -15.11
C GLY A 293 6.01 13.76 -15.30
N LEU A 294 5.78 14.32 -16.49
CA LEU A 294 4.62 15.13 -16.79
C LEU A 294 3.46 14.29 -17.35
N LEU A 295 2.24 14.81 -17.28
CA LEU A 295 1.03 14.12 -17.75
C LEU A 295 1.12 13.83 -19.24
N LEU A 296 0.67 12.65 -19.65
CA LEU A 296 0.68 12.26 -21.06
C LEU A 296 -0.42 12.97 -21.86
N ARG A 297 -1.61 13.12 -21.28
CA ARG A 297 -2.75 13.73 -21.96
C ARG A 297 -2.83 15.24 -21.68
N PRO A 298 -2.93 16.10 -22.72
CA PRO A 298 -3.23 17.52 -22.54
C PRO A 298 -4.71 17.76 -22.21
N GLY A 299 -5.09 19.04 -22.04
CA GLY A 299 -6.48 19.47 -21.91
C GLY A 299 -7.02 19.50 -20.49
N GLN A 300 -8.20 20.09 -20.31
CA GLN A 300 -8.87 20.12 -19.01
C GLN A 300 -9.37 18.72 -18.63
N ARG A 301 -9.62 18.52 -17.34
CA ARG A 301 -10.28 17.34 -16.78
C ARG A 301 -11.56 17.78 -16.11
N LEU A 302 -12.67 17.18 -16.51
CA LEU A 302 -13.91 17.22 -15.75
C LEU A 302 -13.99 15.92 -14.95
N PHE A 303 -14.10 16.05 -13.62
CA PHE A 303 -14.27 14.90 -12.73
C PHE A 303 -15.74 14.74 -12.39
N GLY A 304 -16.27 13.52 -12.46
CA GLY A 304 -17.64 13.19 -12.10
C GLY A 304 -18.00 13.45 -10.63
N THR A 305 -19.23 13.11 -10.24
CA THR A 305 -19.75 13.31 -8.87
C THR A 305 -19.56 12.09 -7.97
N SER A 306 -19.13 10.95 -8.52
CA SER A 306 -18.91 9.73 -7.74
C SER A 306 -17.72 9.87 -6.79
N VAL A 307 -17.68 8.99 -5.77
CA VAL A 307 -16.56 8.87 -4.84
C VAL A 307 -15.24 8.64 -5.58
N THR A 308 -15.24 7.70 -6.53
CA THR A 308 -14.07 7.38 -7.36
C THR A 308 -13.55 8.62 -8.10
N GLU A 309 -14.45 9.44 -8.64
CA GLU A 309 -14.08 10.66 -9.37
C GLU A 309 -13.59 11.78 -8.44
N ALA A 310 -14.13 11.90 -7.22
CA ALA A 310 -13.60 12.82 -6.22
C ALA A 310 -12.15 12.48 -5.83
N VAL A 311 -11.84 11.19 -5.64
CA VAL A 311 -10.48 10.74 -5.31
C VAL A 311 -9.54 10.84 -6.51
N ARG A 312 -10.06 10.61 -7.73
CA ARG A 312 -9.34 10.83 -8.98
C ARG A 312 -8.96 12.31 -9.13
N GLU A 313 -9.87 13.22 -8.80
CA GLU A 313 -9.62 14.66 -8.74
C GLU A 313 -8.54 15.02 -7.71
N MET A 314 -8.61 14.48 -6.48
CA MET A 314 -7.59 14.70 -5.44
C MET A 314 -6.20 14.35 -5.98
N ARG A 315 -6.04 13.16 -6.56
CA ARG A 315 -4.77 12.69 -7.13
C ARG A 315 -4.27 13.61 -8.24
N PHE A 316 -5.17 14.05 -9.11
CA PHE A 316 -4.83 15.00 -10.17
C PHE A 316 -4.39 16.37 -9.62
N ARG A 317 -5.09 16.90 -8.62
CA ARG A 317 -4.75 18.19 -8.00
C ARG A 317 -3.44 18.13 -7.23
N VAL A 318 -3.21 17.05 -6.48
CA VAL A 318 -1.92 16.76 -5.83
C VAL A 318 -0.80 16.76 -6.86
N PHE A 319 -0.99 16.08 -8.00
CA PHE A 319 -0.03 16.10 -9.09
C PHE A 319 0.18 17.52 -9.63
N CYS A 320 -0.87 18.29 -9.86
CA CYS A 320 -0.75 19.65 -10.38
C CYS A 320 0.06 20.58 -9.45
N ALA A 321 -0.08 20.43 -8.13
CA ALA A 321 0.64 21.27 -7.18
C ALA A 321 2.08 20.81 -6.89
N THR A 322 2.37 19.52 -7.06
CA THR A 322 3.64 18.93 -6.60
C THR A 322 4.49 18.31 -7.71
N GLN A 323 3.90 18.00 -8.86
CA GLN A 323 4.43 17.14 -9.93
C GLN A 323 4.77 15.72 -9.47
N LEU A 324 4.14 15.26 -8.38
CA LEU A 324 4.30 13.93 -7.81
C LEU A 324 2.97 13.19 -7.86
N THR A 325 3.03 11.88 -8.03
CA THR A 325 1.84 11.04 -8.03
C THR A 325 1.58 10.50 -6.62
N CYS A 326 0.31 10.20 -6.35
CA CYS A 326 -0.10 9.45 -5.19
C CYS A 326 -1.08 8.34 -5.59
N SER A 327 -1.12 7.33 -4.74
CA SER A 327 -2.10 6.26 -4.81
C SER A 327 -3.10 6.40 -3.67
N ALA A 328 -4.32 5.90 -3.88
CA ALA A 328 -5.40 6.06 -2.91
C ALA A 328 -6.24 4.80 -2.75
N GLY A 329 -6.65 4.52 -1.52
CA GLY A 329 -7.60 3.46 -1.21
C GLY A 329 -8.88 4.07 -0.66
N ILE A 330 -10.02 3.56 -1.11
CA ILE A 330 -11.35 4.05 -0.75
C ILE A 330 -12.09 2.88 -0.13
N ALA A 331 -12.59 3.04 1.09
CA ALA A 331 -13.30 1.97 1.78
C ALA A 331 -14.19 2.51 2.91
N PRO A 332 -15.01 1.65 3.52
CA PRO A 332 -15.86 2.05 4.65
C PRO A 332 -15.13 2.38 5.94
N ASN A 333 -13.88 1.93 6.09
CA ASN A 333 -13.06 2.17 7.27
C ASN A 333 -11.58 2.35 6.95
N SER A 334 -10.83 2.88 7.91
CA SER A 334 -9.41 3.24 7.79
C SER A 334 -8.52 2.04 7.43
N LEU A 335 -8.76 0.86 8.03
CA LEU A 335 -7.92 -0.31 7.77
C LEU A 335 -8.07 -0.80 6.33
N LEU A 336 -9.32 -0.94 5.86
CA LEU A 336 -9.59 -1.34 4.47
C LEU A 336 -9.07 -0.29 3.48
N ALA A 337 -9.23 1.01 3.77
CA ALA A 337 -8.72 2.08 2.92
C ALA A 337 -7.19 2.02 2.80
N LYS A 338 -6.48 1.77 3.91
CA LYS A 338 -5.02 1.57 3.91
C LYS A 338 -4.61 0.42 3.01
N ILE A 339 -5.23 -0.75 3.19
CA ILE A 339 -4.91 -1.95 2.40
C ILE A 339 -5.23 -1.72 0.91
N ALA A 340 -6.38 -1.12 0.61
CA ALA A 340 -6.80 -0.79 -0.75
C ALA A 340 -5.85 0.18 -1.46
N SER A 341 -5.24 1.13 -0.74
CA SER A 341 -4.33 2.12 -1.33
C SER A 341 -3.06 1.52 -1.95
N ASP A 342 -2.65 0.34 -1.48
CA ASP A 342 -1.50 -0.39 -2.00
C ASP A 342 -1.84 -1.23 -3.24
N TRP A 343 -3.13 -1.47 -3.52
CA TRP A 343 -3.57 -2.47 -4.50
C TRP A 343 -3.18 -2.12 -5.93
N ASN A 344 -3.28 -0.83 -6.28
CA ASN A 344 -3.04 -0.33 -7.63
C ASN A 344 -1.84 0.63 -7.71
N LYS A 345 -0.91 0.55 -6.76
CA LYS A 345 0.35 1.31 -6.82
C LYS A 345 1.21 0.91 -8.03
N PRO A 346 1.99 1.85 -8.62
CA PRO A 346 1.96 3.30 -8.40
C PRO A 346 0.87 4.02 -9.18
N ASN A 347 0.56 5.24 -8.76
CA ASN A 347 -0.34 6.19 -9.43
C ASN A 347 -1.70 5.55 -9.79
N GLY A 348 -2.32 4.90 -8.82
CA GLY A 348 -3.61 4.24 -8.99
C GLY A 348 -4.50 4.37 -7.76
N GLN A 349 -5.74 3.91 -7.89
CA GLN A 349 -6.67 3.87 -6.77
C GLN A 349 -7.47 2.57 -6.76
N HIS A 350 -8.02 2.20 -5.61
CA HIS A 350 -8.89 1.04 -5.47
C HIS A 350 -10.05 1.35 -4.52
N LEU A 351 -11.26 0.96 -4.90
CA LEU A 351 -12.48 1.11 -4.11
C LEU A 351 -12.91 -0.27 -3.61
N VAL A 352 -13.11 -0.37 -2.31
CA VAL A 352 -13.87 -1.45 -1.68
C VAL A 352 -15.29 -0.92 -1.49
N GLU A 353 -16.23 -1.46 -2.27
CA GLU A 353 -17.63 -1.02 -2.23
C GLU A 353 -18.22 -1.14 -0.81
N PRO A 354 -19.07 -0.21 -0.36
CA PRO A 354 -19.65 -0.19 0.98
C PRO A 354 -20.78 -1.21 1.15
N THR A 355 -20.56 -2.45 0.71
CA THR A 355 -21.48 -3.57 0.89
C THR A 355 -20.78 -4.69 1.66
N VAL A 356 -21.56 -5.43 2.46
CA VAL A 356 -21.05 -6.59 3.22
C VAL A 356 -20.37 -7.58 2.27
N ALA A 357 -21.01 -7.91 1.15
CA ALA A 357 -20.47 -8.87 0.19
C ALA A 357 -19.13 -8.43 -0.42
N ALA A 358 -18.97 -7.14 -0.77
CA ALA A 358 -17.73 -6.64 -1.33
C ALA A 358 -16.60 -6.59 -0.30
N VAL A 359 -16.91 -6.17 0.94
CA VAL A 359 -15.95 -6.17 2.05
C VAL A 359 -15.50 -7.59 2.36
N ASP A 360 -16.42 -8.53 2.49
CA ASP A 360 -16.11 -9.92 2.81
C ASP A 360 -15.29 -10.56 1.68
N SER A 361 -15.67 -10.35 0.41
CA SER A 361 -14.91 -10.81 -0.76
C SER A 361 -13.49 -10.23 -0.81
N PHE A 362 -13.35 -8.94 -0.54
CA PHE A 362 -12.05 -8.27 -0.49
C PHE A 362 -11.17 -8.87 0.61
N ILE A 363 -11.70 -9.01 1.83
CA ILE A 363 -10.98 -9.56 3.00
C ILE A 363 -10.57 -11.01 2.75
N LEU A 364 -11.50 -11.84 2.27
CA LEU A 364 -11.22 -13.27 2.02
C LEU A 364 -10.10 -13.45 1.00
N GLY A 365 -9.98 -12.56 0.02
CA GLY A 365 -8.88 -12.56 -0.96
C GLY A 365 -7.57 -11.95 -0.47
N LEU A 366 -7.49 -11.39 0.75
CA LEU A 366 -6.28 -10.73 1.24
C LEU A 366 -5.20 -11.76 1.61
N PRO A 367 -3.98 -11.64 1.07
CA PRO A 367 -2.84 -12.36 1.62
C PRO A 367 -2.62 -11.94 3.07
N ILE A 368 -2.42 -12.90 3.98
CA ILE A 368 -2.25 -12.61 5.43
C ILE A 368 -1.14 -11.56 5.66
N ARG A 369 -0.07 -11.61 4.87
CA ARG A 369 1.05 -10.63 4.93
C ARG A 369 0.63 -9.19 4.64
N LYS A 370 -0.54 -8.94 4.07
CA LYS A 370 -1.03 -7.59 3.73
C LYS A 370 -1.83 -6.97 4.87
N VAL A 371 -2.23 -7.76 5.86
CA VAL A 371 -2.85 -7.20 7.06
C VAL A 371 -1.76 -6.60 7.93
N SER A 372 -1.94 -5.33 8.30
CA SER A 372 -0.99 -4.52 9.05
C SER A 372 -0.96 -4.94 10.54
N THR A 373 -0.47 -6.14 10.86
CA THR A 373 -0.31 -6.60 12.26
C THR A 373 1.06 -7.23 12.53
N ASN A 374 1.57 -7.02 13.74
CA ASN A 374 2.84 -7.54 14.26
C ASN A 374 2.88 -9.08 14.44
N TRP A 375 1.85 -9.78 14.00
CA TRP A 375 1.62 -11.19 14.29
C TRP A 375 1.93 -12.15 13.13
N TYR A 376 2.34 -11.57 12.00
CA TYR A 376 2.74 -12.28 10.79
C TYR A 376 3.80 -13.36 11.04
N GLU A 377 4.81 -13.09 11.87
CA GLU A 377 5.89 -14.05 12.16
C GLU A 377 5.41 -15.28 12.94
N LEU A 378 4.41 -15.10 13.81
CA LEU A 378 3.82 -16.22 14.54
C LEU A 378 2.95 -17.08 13.62
N LEU A 379 2.16 -16.45 12.74
CA LEU A 379 1.33 -17.15 11.76
C LEU A 379 2.19 -17.89 10.73
N VAL A 380 3.27 -17.27 10.23
CA VAL A 380 4.22 -17.89 9.31
C VAL A 380 5.01 -19.02 9.98
N GLY A 381 5.40 -18.86 11.26
CA GLY A 381 6.07 -19.93 12.00
C GLY A 381 5.20 -21.17 12.23
N LEU A 382 3.88 -20.98 12.40
CA LEU A 382 2.91 -22.09 12.44
C LEU A 382 2.65 -22.67 11.04
N SER A 383 2.87 -21.86 10.01
CA SER A 383 2.66 -22.22 8.60
C SER A 383 3.71 -23.17 8.02
N ASP A 384 4.91 -23.23 8.59
CA ASP A 384 5.95 -24.21 8.22
C ASP A 384 5.55 -25.67 8.49
N PHE A 385 4.48 -25.90 9.26
CA PHE A 385 3.87 -27.20 9.56
C PHE A 385 2.53 -27.43 8.84
N LEU A 386 2.01 -26.44 8.11
CA LEU A 386 0.86 -26.59 7.21
C LEU A 386 1.38 -26.69 5.77
N SER A 387 0.59 -27.29 4.87
CA SER A 387 0.88 -27.58 3.43
C SER A 387 1.93 -26.68 2.74
N SER A 388 2.64 -27.22 1.73
CA SER A 388 3.60 -26.50 0.86
C SER A 388 3.11 -25.14 0.33
N ASP A 389 1.80 -24.91 0.28
CA ASP A 389 1.18 -23.65 -0.12
C ASP A 389 1.45 -22.48 0.84
N TYR A 390 1.58 -22.75 2.14
CA TYR A 390 1.88 -21.75 3.17
C TYR A 390 3.28 -21.14 3.01
N ARG A 391 4.28 -21.94 2.61
CA ARG A 391 5.64 -21.46 2.25
C ARG A 391 5.68 -20.59 1.00
N SER A 392 4.74 -20.77 0.09
CA SER A 392 4.65 -19.96 -1.14
C SER A 392 4.01 -18.58 -0.93
N MET A 393 3.55 -18.28 0.30
CA MET A 393 2.89 -17.03 0.69
C MET A 393 1.68 -16.65 -0.21
N LYS A 394 0.96 -17.65 -0.73
CA LYS A 394 -0.28 -17.46 -1.50
C LYS A 394 -1.56 -17.61 -0.67
N VAL A 395 -1.43 -17.98 0.60
CA VAL A 395 -2.56 -18.19 1.52
C VAL A 395 -3.25 -16.86 1.80
N THR A 396 -4.53 -16.84 1.48
CA THR A 396 -5.45 -15.76 1.77
C THR A 396 -6.12 -15.97 3.13
N ILE A 397 -6.81 -14.95 3.66
CA ILE A 397 -7.60 -15.12 4.89
C ILE A 397 -8.65 -16.22 4.71
N GLY A 398 -9.23 -16.36 3.52
CA GLY A 398 -10.23 -17.39 3.23
C GLY A 398 -9.68 -18.83 3.21
N ASP A 399 -8.37 -18.99 3.02
CA ASP A 399 -7.71 -20.30 3.01
C ASP A 399 -7.36 -20.82 4.42
N VAL A 400 -7.51 -19.99 5.45
CA VAL A 400 -7.24 -20.39 6.84
C VAL A 400 -8.44 -21.19 7.36
N PRO A 401 -8.25 -22.46 7.76
CA PRO A 401 -9.34 -23.27 8.33
C PRO A 401 -10.00 -22.54 9.49
N THR A 402 -11.33 -22.57 9.56
CA THR A 402 -12.08 -21.96 10.66
C THR A 402 -11.75 -22.54 12.03
N SER A 403 -11.18 -23.75 12.11
CA SER A 403 -10.66 -24.34 13.35
C SER A 403 -9.33 -23.72 13.82
N LEU A 404 -8.63 -23.03 12.91
CA LEU A 404 -7.42 -22.25 13.20
C LEU A 404 -7.71 -20.74 13.31
N LEU A 405 -8.95 -20.32 13.03
CA LEU A 405 -9.46 -18.95 13.20
C LEU A 405 -10.14 -18.77 14.57
#